data_AF-A0A7S1DCF6-F1
#
_entry.id   AF-A0A7S1DCF6-F1
#
_cell.length_a   1.000
_cell.length_b   1.000
_cell.length_c   1.000
_cell.angle_alpha   90.00
_cell.angle_beta   90.00
_cell.angle_gamma   90.00
#
_symmetry.space_group_name_H-M   'P 1'
#
loop_
_entity.id
_entity.type
_entity.pdbx_description
1 polymer ?
#
loop_
_entity_poly.entity_id
_entity_poly.type
_entity_poly.pdbx_seq_one_letter_code
_entity_poly.pdbx_strand_id
1 'polypeptide(L)'
;AISLGIVMAGTGDIETLRLLKVLRWRCDEGTRYGSHLVFGAAIGLLFLGGGTCTLGRSHEDIVALVAAFFPRFPSKSTDNQYHLQALRHLYALAVCRRDLQIRDSDTNQKVFANAELEFEQDGQIQRRVVKTPCLLLNSDAVLKRLRVRSNIYYTRDISLESS
;
A
#
# COMPACT_ATOMS: atom_id res chain seq x y z
N ALA A 1 2.85 -4.89 14.58
CA ALA A 1 3.77 -4.41 13.53
C ALA A 1 3.25 -4.73 12.14
N ILE A 2 3.12 -6.02 11.75
CA ILE A 2 2.63 -6.39 10.41
C ILE A 2 1.23 -5.84 10.12
N SER A 3 0.27 -5.96 11.04
CA SER A 3 -1.07 -5.43 10.84
C SER A 3 -1.06 -3.91 10.54
N LEU A 4 -0.22 -3.16 11.25
CA LEU A 4 -0.02 -1.73 11.00
C LEU A 4 0.62 -1.48 9.63
N GLY A 5 1.62 -2.28 9.25
CA GLY A 5 2.25 -2.21 7.93
C GLY A 5 1.29 -2.57 6.78
N ILE A 6 0.36 -3.50 6.99
CA ILE A 6 -0.68 -3.87 6.01
C ILE A 6 -1.67 -2.71 5.83
N VAL A 7 -2.13 -2.08 6.92
CA VAL A 7 -3.06 -0.93 6.85
C VAL A 7 -2.40 0.27 6.17
N MET A 8 -1.12 0.53 6.50
CA MET A 8 -0.34 1.63 5.94
C MET A 8 0.45 1.23 4.68
N ALA A 9 0.05 0.16 4.00
CA ALA A 9 0.83 -0.37 2.89
C ALA A 9 0.93 0.65 1.73
N GLY A 10 2.16 1.03 1.38
CA GLY A 10 2.48 1.98 0.32
C GLY A 10 2.34 3.47 0.68
N THR A 11 1.80 3.83 1.84
CA THR A 11 1.57 5.25 2.19
C THR A 11 2.85 5.99 2.56
N GLY A 12 3.89 5.27 3.01
CA GLY A 12 5.12 5.88 3.48
C GLY A 12 4.96 6.69 4.77
N ASP A 13 3.95 6.41 5.60
CA ASP A 13 3.67 7.16 6.82
C ASP A 13 4.87 7.26 7.78
N ILE A 14 5.25 8.50 8.10
CA ILE A 14 6.48 8.80 8.84
C ILE A 14 6.37 8.37 10.31
N GLU A 15 5.18 8.50 10.91
CA GLU A 15 4.96 8.13 12.31
C GLU A 15 5.08 6.62 12.49
N THR A 16 4.43 5.86 11.61
CA THR A 16 4.54 4.40 11.53
C THR A 16 6.00 3.97 11.32
N LEU A 17 6.74 4.64 10.42
CA LEU A 17 8.16 4.35 10.22
C LEU A 17 8.98 4.59 11.50
N ARG A 18 8.79 5.73 12.16
CA ARG A 18 9.51 6.07 13.39
C ARG A 18 9.28 5.01 14.46
N LEU A 19 8.02 4.60 14.66
CA LEU A 19 7.65 3.53 15.58
C LEU A 19 8.37 2.22 15.24
N LEU A 20 8.31 1.79 13.97
CA LEU A 20 8.95 0.54 13.53
C LEU A 20 10.48 0.59 13.65
N LYS A 21 11.11 1.75 13.43
CA LYS A 21 12.57 1.92 13.62
C LYS A 21 12.97 1.77 15.08
N VAL A 22 12.20 2.36 16.01
CA VAL A 22 12.45 2.21 17.45
C VAL A 22 12.35 0.74 17.87
N LEU A 23 11.32 0.03 17.40
CA LEU A 23 11.14 -1.39 17.70
C LEU A 23 12.25 -2.26 17.09
N ARG A 24 12.67 -1.96 15.86
CA ARG A 24 13.73 -2.69 15.16
C ARG A 24 15.10 -2.55 15.83
N TRP A 25 15.38 -1.43 16.49
CA TRP A 25 16.64 -1.17 17.19
C TRP A 25 16.78 -1.96 18.50
N ARG A 26 15.67 -2.48 19.06
CA ARG A 26 15.72 -3.28 20.29
C ARG A 26 16.29 -4.68 20.01
N CYS A 27 17.57 -4.86 20.29
CA CYS A 27 18.30 -6.12 20.17
C CYS A 27 18.66 -6.66 21.56
N ASP A 28 17.63 -7.01 22.34
CA ASP A 28 17.82 -7.68 23.64
C ASP A 28 18.03 -9.19 23.43
N GLU A 29 18.50 -9.91 24.45
CA GLU A 29 18.70 -11.37 24.39
C GLU A 29 17.42 -12.15 24.01
N GLY A 30 16.24 -11.55 24.23
CA GLY A 30 14.94 -12.11 23.82
C GLY A 30 14.58 -11.90 22.34
N THR A 31 15.31 -11.07 21.59
CA THR A 31 14.99 -10.76 20.18
C THR A 31 15.49 -11.89 19.27
N ARG A 32 14.54 -12.63 18.68
CA ARG A 32 14.83 -13.73 17.74
C ARG A 32 14.91 -13.23 16.30
N TYR A 33 15.43 -14.06 15.40
CA TYR A 33 15.49 -13.78 13.96
C TYR A 33 14.11 -13.36 13.40
N GLY A 34 13.05 -14.08 13.79
CA GLY A 34 11.68 -13.77 13.40
C GLY A 34 11.21 -12.37 13.77
N SER A 35 11.66 -11.81 14.90
CA SER A 35 11.31 -10.45 15.30
C SER A 35 11.88 -9.42 14.31
N HIS A 36 13.14 -9.59 13.90
CA HIS A 36 13.74 -8.75 12.87
C HIS A 36 13.04 -8.90 11.51
N LEU A 37 12.62 -10.13 11.18
CA LEU A 37 11.85 -10.40 9.96
C LEU A 37 10.51 -9.65 9.97
N VAL A 38 9.77 -9.68 11.08
CA VAL A 38 8.50 -8.96 11.26
C VAL A 38 8.69 -7.45 11.07
N PHE A 39 9.69 -6.85 11.70
CA PHE A 39 9.93 -5.41 11.59
C PHE A 39 10.42 -5.03 10.20
N GLY A 40 11.30 -5.83 9.58
CA GLY A 40 11.76 -5.65 8.21
C GLY A 40 10.60 -5.71 7.22
N ALA A 41 9.73 -6.71 7.33
CA ALA A 41 8.55 -6.86 6.50
C ALA A 41 7.57 -5.69 6.68
N ALA A 42 7.29 -5.27 7.92
CA ALA A 42 6.40 -4.15 8.19
C ALA A 42 6.92 -2.83 7.58
N ILE A 43 8.24 -2.58 7.65
CA ILE A 43 8.88 -1.42 6.99
C ILE A 43 8.80 -1.56 5.46
N GLY A 44 9.02 -2.76 4.93
CA GLY A 44 8.90 -3.03 3.49
C GLY A 44 7.49 -2.79 2.96
N LEU A 45 6.46 -3.21 3.71
CA LEU A 45 5.06 -2.95 3.37
C LEU A 45 4.73 -1.45 3.36
N LEU A 46 5.28 -0.68 4.28
CA LEU A 46 5.07 0.78 4.33
C LEU A 46 5.54 1.48 3.05
N PHE A 47 6.61 0.97 2.43
CA PHE A 47 7.19 1.49 1.18
C PHE A 47 7.00 0.53 0.00
N LEU A 48 5.87 -0.19 -0.02
CA LEU A 48 5.57 -1.17 -1.06
C LEU A 48 5.63 -0.54 -2.46
N GLY A 49 6.42 -1.13 -3.35
CA GLY A 49 6.66 -0.59 -4.70
C GLY A 49 7.29 0.82 -4.72
N GLY A 50 7.94 1.25 -3.63
CA GLY A 50 8.43 2.63 -3.50
C GLY A 50 7.31 3.66 -3.27
N GLY A 51 6.14 3.22 -2.80
CA GLY A 51 4.98 4.06 -2.54
C GLY A 51 3.98 4.15 -3.70
N THR A 52 4.17 3.37 -4.77
CA THR A 52 3.24 3.32 -5.90
C THR A 52 2.21 2.19 -5.79
N CYS A 53 2.45 1.23 -4.90
CA CYS A 53 1.63 0.04 -4.78
C CYS A 53 1.04 -0.09 -3.38
N THR A 54 -0.12 -0.71 -3.29
CA THR A 54 -0.77 -1.10 -2.04
C THR A 54 -1.11 -2.60 -2.10
N LEU A 55 -1.75 -3.13 -1.06
CA LEU A 55 -2.20 -4.52 -1.04
C LEU A 55 -3.62 -4.63 -1.57
N GLY A 56 -3.93 -5.69 -2.29
CA GLY A 56 -5.28 -6.02 -2.73
C GLY A 56 -6.17 -6.58 -1.63
N ARG A 57 -7.46 -6.70 -1.92
CA ARG A 57 -8.52 -7.17 -1.00
C ARG A 57 -9.36 -8.29 -1.61
N SER A 58 -9.00 -8.79 -2.79
CA SER A 58 -9.70 -9.93 -3.40
C SER A 58 -9.49 -11.19 -2.55
N HIS A 59 -10.34 -12.20 -2.75
CA HIS A 59 -10.19 -13.49 -2.06
C HIS A 59 -8.81 -14.11 -2.27
N GLU A 60 -8.26 -13.98 -3.49
CA GLU A 60 -6.93 -14.46 -3.85
C GLU A 60 -5.82 -13.69 -3.11
N ASP A 61 -5.94 -12.36 -3.06
CA ASP A 61 -5.00 -11.50 -2.32
C ASP A 61 -4.98 -11.86 -0.84
N ILE A 62 -6.16 -12.06 -0.24
CA ILE A 62 -6.29 -12.42 1.17
C ILE A 62 -5.62 -13.77 1.44
N VAL A 63 -5.86 -14.78 0.59
CA VAL A 63 -5.21 -16.09 0.72
C VAL A 63 -3.68 -15.96 0.63
N ALA A 64 -3.17 -15.19 -0.32
CA ALA A 64 -1.75 -14.95 -0.47
C ALA A 64 -1.14 -14.22 0.74
N LEU A 65 -1.85 -13.23 1.30
CA LEU A 65 -1.44 -12.50 2.50
C LEU A 65 -1.45 -13.38 3.75
N VAL A 66 -2.46 -14.24 3.92
CA VAL A 66 -2.52 -15.20 5.03
C VAL A 66 -1.34 -16.16 4.97
N ALA A 67 -1.03 -16.67 3.77
CA ALA A 67 0.13 -17.53 3.57
C ALA A 67 1.44 -16.78 3.87
N ALA A 68 1.60 -15.54 3.41
CA ALA A 68 2.82 -14.77 3.60
C ALA A 68 3.06 -14.32 5.05
N PHE A 69 1.99 -13.95 5.76
CA PHE A 69 2.03 -13.36 7.09
C PHE A 69 1.53 -14.30 8.20
N PHE A 70 1.67 -15.62 8.00
CA PHE A 70 1.33 -16.60 9.02
C PHE A 70 1.99 -16.26 10.38
N PRO A 71 1.23 -16.21 11.49
CA PRO A 71 1.65 -15.55 12.74
C PRO A 71 2.74 -16.30 13.54
N ARG A 72 3.28 -17.40 13.02
CA ARG A 72 4.48 -18.08 13.55
C ARG A 72 5.71 -17.65 12.78
N PHE A 73 6.58 -16.88 13.43
CA PHE A 73 7.86 -16.47 12.88
C PHE A 73 9.00 -17.41 13.31
N PRO A 74 10.01 -17.62 12.43
CA PRO A 74 11.13 -18.52 12.71
C PRO A 74 11.99 -18.02 13.87
N SER A 75 12.55 -18.95 14.64
CA SER A 75 13.51 -18.58 15.70
C SER A 75 14.92 -18.35 15.14
N LYS A 76 15.29 -19.07 14.07
CA LYS A 76 16.60 -19.01 13.38
C LYS A 76 16.39 -18.78 11.88
N SER A 77 17.42 -18.36 11.15
CA SER A 77 17.32 -18.14 9.70
C SER A 77 16.96 -19.38 8.89
N THR A 78 17.39 -20.56 9.35
CA THR A 78 17.13 -21.86 8.70
C THR A 78 15.87 -22.58 9.24
N ASP A 79 15.16 -21.96 10.18
CA ASP A 79 13.98 -22.55 10.82
C ASP A 79 12.77 -22.52 9.88
N ASN A 80 12.31 -23.72 9.50
CA ASN A 80 11.12 -23.97 8.69
C ASN A 80 10.13 -24.92 9.39
N GLN A 81 10.27 -25.14 10.71
CA GLN A 81 9.51 -26.17 11.43
C GLN A 81 7.99 -25.93 11.38
N TYR A 82 7.57 -24.67 11.54
CA TYR A 82 6.15 -24.30 11.62
C TYR A 82 5.61 -23.66 10.33
N HIS A 83 6.50 -23.05 9.54
CA HIS A 83 6.10 -22.34 8.32
C HIS A 83 7.30 -22.19 7.38
N LEU A 84 7.10 -22.57 6.12
CA LEU A 84 8.12 -22.49 5.08
C LEU A 84 8.46 -21.02 4.76
N GLN A 85 9.71 -20.62 4.94
CA GLN A 85 10.14 -19.22 4.73
C GLN A 85 9.84 -18.70 3.31
N ALA A 86 9.87 -19.55 2.29
CA ALA A 86 9.60 -19.15 0.90
C ALA A 86 8.17 -18.58 0.72
N LEU A 87 7.19 -19.08 1.47
CA LEU A 87 5.80 -18.61 1.38
C LEU A 87 5.66 -17.16 1.85
N ARG A 88 6.60 -16.65 2.64
CA ARG A 88 6.60 -15.24 3.08
C ARG A 88 6.73 -14.25 1.93
N HIS A 89 7.12 -14.67 0.73
CA HIS A 89 7.17 -13.83 -0.46
C HIS A 89 5.84 -13.80 -1.25
N LEU A 90 4.84 -14.61 -0.87
CA LEU A 90 3.54 -14.64 -1.56
C LEU A 90 2.76 -13.33 -1.44
N TYR A 91 3.14 -12.42 -0.53
CA TYR A 91 2.55 -11.07 -0.49
C TYR A 91 2.70 -10.34 -1.83
N ALA A 92 3.70 -10.70 -2.64
CA ALA A 92 3.92 -10.17 -3.99
C ALA A 92 2.70 -10.36 -4.92
N LEU A 93 1.95 -11.47 -4.76
CA LEU A 93 0.75 -11.73 -5.55
C LEU A 93 -0.39 -10.78 -5.17
N ALA A 94 -0.45 -10.37 -3.90
CA ALA A 94 -1.43 -9.42 -3.40
C ALA A 94 -1.04 -7.96 -3.64
N VAL A 95 0.05 -7.67 -4.36
CA VAL A 95 0.48 -6.29 -4.63
C VAL A 95 -0.33 -5.72 -5.79
N CYS A 96 -1.07 -4.65 -5.53
CA CYS A 96 -1.83 -3.91 -6.53
C CYS A 96 -1.25 -2.51 -6.73
N ARG A 97 -1.09 -2.11 -7.99
CA ARG A 97 -0.66 -0.75 -8.34
C ARG A 97 -1.87 0.19 -8.29
N ARG A 98 -1.79 1.25 -7.48
CA ARG A 98 -2.88 2.24 -7.27
C ARG A 98 -2.36 3.68 -7.26
N ASP A 99 -1.23 3.96 -7.91
CA ASP A 99 -0.68 5.33 -7.99
C ASP A 99 -1.44 6.19 -9.00
N LEU A 100 -1.91 7.35 -8.54
CA LEU A 100 -2.44 8.40 -9.39
C LEU A 100 -1.35 9.45 -9.64
N GLN A 101 -1.01 9.66 -10.90
CA GLN A 101 -0.02 10.63 -11.34
C GLN A 101 -0.58 11.46 -12.48
N ILE A 102 -0.33 12.76 -12.45
CA ILE A 102 -0.64 13.66 -13.56
C ILE A 102 0.67 13.97 -14.27
N ARG A 103 0.65 13.91 -15.59
CA ARG A 103 1.77 14.26 -16.44
C ARG A 103 1.40 15.43 -17.32
N ASP A 104 2.32 16.35 -17.45
CA ASP A 104 2.20 17.46 -18.40
C ASP A 104 2.28 16.93 -19.84
N SER A 105 1.44 17.43 -20.74
CA SER A 105 1.42 16.99 -22.14
C SER A 105 2.67 17.42 -22.90
N ASP A 106 3.21 18.59 -22.56
CA ASP A 106 4.27 19.21 -23.35
C ASP A 106 5.64 18.69 -22.91
N THR A 107 5.84 18.57 -21.60
CA THR A 107 7.13 18.12 -21.02
C THR A 107 7.17 16.65 -20.63
N ASN A 108 6.01 15.95 -20.58
CA ASN A 108 5.85 14.58 -20.06
C ASN A 108 6.39 14.39 -18.61
N GLN A 109 6.57 15.48 -17.87
CA GLN A 109 7.02 15.44 -16.48
C GLN A 109 5.83 15.23 -15.54
N LYS A 110 6.10 14.62 -14.38
CA LYS A 110 5.09 14.45 -13.33
C LYS A 110 4.83 15.79 -12.67
N VAL A 111 3.56 16.16 -12.53
CA VAL A 111 3.15 17.44 -11.99
C VAL A 111 2.25 17.26 -10.78
N PHE A 112 2.35 18.21 -9.85
CA PHE A 112 1.43 18.33 -8.73
C PHE A 112 0.19 19.12 -9.13
N ALA A 113 -0.97 18.45 -9.17
CA ALA A 113 -2.25 19.11 -9.38
C ALA A 113 -3.32 18.50 -8.47
N ASN A 114 -4.39 19.25 -8.18
CA ASN A 114 -5.50 18.72 -7.41
C ASN A 114 -6.42 17.94 -8.36
N ALA A 115 -6.85 16.77 -7.90
CA ALA A 115 -7.83 15.92 -8.57
C ALA A 115 -9.02 15.72 -7.63
N GLU A 116 -10.22 15.98 -8.15
CA GLU A 116 -11.51 15.61 -7.56
C GLU A 116 -11.85 14.20 -8.02
N LEU A 117 -12.01 13.30 -7.06
CA LEU A 117 -12.36 11.90 -7.28
C LEU A 117 -13.78 11.65 -6.77
N GLU A 118 -14.62 11.03 -7.60
CA GLU A 118 -15.94 10.55 -7.22
C GLU A 118 -15.89 9.03 -7.10
N PHE A 119 -16.03 8.53 -5.88
CA PHE A 119 -16.13 7.11 -5.57
C PHE A 119 -17.58 6.75 -5.30
N GLU A 120 -18.01 5.58 -5.77
CA GLU A 120 -19.30 5.01 -5.43
C GLU A 120 -19.12 3.84 -4.47
N GLN A 121 -19.82 3.89 -3.33
CA GLN A 121 -19.86 2.83 -2.35
C GLN A 121 -21.31 2.68 -1.85
N ASP A 122 -21.87 1.48 -1.94
CA ASP A 122 -23.23 1.15 -1.46
C ASP A 122 -24.32 2.11 -1.98
N GLY A 123 -24.19 2.57 -3.23
CA GLY A 123 -25.10 3.52 -3.87
C GLY A 123 -24.92 4.98 -3.44
N GLN A 124 -23.97 5.28 -2.55
CA GLN A 124 -23.60 6.65 -2.17
C GLN A 124 -22.36 7.11 -2.93
N ILE A 125 -22.42 8.34 -3.46
CA ILE A 125 -21.30 8.99 -4.15
C ILE A 125 -20.53 9.83 -3.14
N GLN A 126 -19.27 9.45 -2.89
CA GLN A 126 -18.34 10.21 -2.07
C GLN A 126 -17.35 10.99 -2.94
N ARG A 127 -17.27 12.31 -2.71
CA ARG A 127 -16.32 13.18 -3.40
C ARG A 127 -15.12 13.44 -2.52
N ARG A 128 -13.92 13.28 -3.08
CA ARG A 128 -12.66 13.56 -2.37
C ARG A 128 -11.71 14.33 -3.26
N VAL A 129 -11.16 15.42 -2.73
CA VAL A 129 -10.08 16.16 -3.37
C VAL A 129 -8.75 15.59 -2.90
N VAL A 130 -7.88 15.23 -3.83
CA VAL A 130 -6.55 14.71 -3.56
C VAL A 130 -5.51 15.46 -4.38
N LYS A 131 -4.32 15.66 -3.82
CA LYS A 131 -3.19 16.26 -4.53
C LYS A 131 -2.33 15.16 -5.13
N THR A 132 -2.11 15.19 -6.44
CA THR A 132 -1.25 14.22 -7.14
C THR A 132 0.22 14.64 -7.05
N PRO A 133 1.20 13.72 -7.17
CA PRO A 133 1.04 12.28 -7.22
C PRO A 133 0.62 11.71 -5.85
N CYS A 134 -0.32 10.77 -5.85
CA CYS A 134 -0.85 10.17 -4.63
C CYS A 134 -1.17 8.70 -4.84
N LEU A 135 -1.10 7.92 -3.76
CA LEU A 135 -1.62 6.56 -3.73
C LEU A 135 -3.13 6.62 -3.47
N LEU A 136 -3.92 5.94 -4.31
CA LEU A 136 -5.36 5.81 -4.10
C LEU A 136 -5.63 4.86 -2.93
N LEU A 137 -6.70 5.15 -2.19
CA LEU A 137 -7.09 4.34 -1.04
C LEU A 137 -7.46 2.92 -1.46
N ASN A 138 -7.11 1.99 -0.58
CA ASN A 138 -7.51 0.60 -0.71
C ASN A 138 -8.94 0.40 -0.22
N SER A 139 -9.92 0.89 -0.99
CA SER A 139 -11.35 0.69 -0.75
C SER A 139 -11.98 -0.20 -1.82
N ASP A 140 -13.11 -0.81 -1.47
CA ASP A 140 -13.99 -1.54 -2.40
C ASP A 140 -14.87 -0.56 -3.22
N ALA A 141 -14.79 0.75 -2.90
CA ALA A 141 -15.48 1.79 -3.64
C ALA A 141 -14.94 1.92 -5.07
N VAL A 142 -15.86 1.89 -6.04
CA VAL A 142 -15.52 1.99 -7.46
C VAL A 142 -15.29 3.46 -7.80
N LEU A 143 -14.12 3.77 -8.36
CA LEU A 143 -13.84 5.12 -8.87
C LEU A 143 -14.64 5.33 -10.15
N LYS A 144 -15.67 6.19 -10.11
CA LYS A 144 -16.53 6.47 -11.27
C LYS A 144 -16.06 7.66 -12.08
N ARG A 145 -15.56 8.70 -11.41
CA ARG A 145 -15.17 9.94 -12.09
C ARG A 145 -13.91 10.52 -11.49
N LEU A 146 -13.03 10.99 -12.37
CA LEU A 146 -11.82 11.71 -12.02
C LEU A 146 -11.83 13.05 -12.75
N ARG A 147 -11.78 14.13 -12.00
CA ARG A 147 -11.72 15.49 -12.53
C ARG A 147 -10.46 16.19 -12.04
N VAL A 148 -9.61 16.60 -12.96
CA VAL A 148 -8.43 17.42 -12.62
C VAL A 148 -8.89 18.86 -12.44
N ARG A 149 -8.64 19.45 -11.26
CA ARG A 149 -8.98 20.85 -10.96
C ARG A 149 -7.71 21.58 -10.58
N SER A 150 -7.20 22.39 -11.50
CA SER A 150 -6.04 23.25 -11.28
C SER A 150 -6.32 24.64 -11.82
N ASN A 151 -5.69 25.65 -11.22
CA ASN A 151 -5.71 27.01 -11.78
C ASN A 151 -4.72 27.16 -12.95
N ILE A 152 -3.78 26.22 -13.09
CA ILE A 152 -2.66 26.28 -14.04
C ILE A 152 -2.91 25.35 -15.23
N TYR A 153 -3.59 24.22 -15.01
CA TYR A 153 -3.85 23.20 -16.04
C TYR A 153 -5.33 23.13 -16.41
N TYR A 154 -5.61 22.80 -17.67
CA TYR A 154 -6.97 22.63 -18.16
C TYR A 154 -7.73 21.56 -17.37
N THR A 155 -8.98 21.87 -17.02
CA THR A 155 -9.89 20.92 -16.39
C THR A 155 -10.16 19.77 -17.34
N ARG A 156 -9.86 18.55 -16.91
CA ARG A 156 -10.18 17.31 -17.63
C ARG A 156 -11.05 16.43 -16.74
N ASP A 157 -12.11 15.91 -17.32
CA ASP A 157 -13.05 14.99 -16.69
C ASP A 157 -12.96 13.64 -17.39
N ILE A 158 -12.70 12.60 -16.62
CA ILE A 158 -12.61 11.21 -17.08
C ILE A 158 -13.67 10.44 -16.29
N SER A 159 -14.68 9.94 -17.00
CA SER A 159 -15.62 8.98 -16.45
C SER A 159 -15.10 7.58 -16.75
N LEU A 160 -14.93 6.77 -15.71
CA LEU A 160 -14.50 5.39 -15.80
C LEU A 160 -15.76 4.53 -15.82
N GLU A 161 -16.08 3.96 -16.97
CA GLU A 161 -17.16 2.98 -17.08
C GLU A 161 -16.69 1.65 -16.48
N SER A 162 -17.48 1.10 -15.56
CA SER A 162 -17.25 -0.24 -15.02
C SER A 162 -17.52 -1.25 -16.13
N SER A 163 -16.45 -1.85 -16.67
CA SER A 163 -16.53 -3.04 -17.53
C SER A 163 -16.99 -4.26 -16.75
#